data_AF-A0A3M1YLW7-F1
#
_entry.id   AF-A0A3M1YLW7-F1
#
_cell.length_a   1.000
_cell.length_b   1.000
_cell.length_c   1.000
_cell.angle_alpha   90.00
_cell.angle_beta   90.00
_cell.angle_gamma   90.00
#
_symmetry.space_group_name_H-M   'P 1'
#
loop_
_entity.id
_entity.type
_entity.pdbx_description
1 polymer ?
#
loop_
_entity_poly.entity_id
_entity_poly.type
_entity_poly.pdbx_seq_one_letter_code
_entity_poly.pdbx_strand_id
1 'polypeptide(L)'
;MTLWGGRFSQPTDEDLRALNDSLPFDKRMYAQDIRGSMAYAQAIADVGVITQEEAETIIKGLEQVLYEFDNGAFVFTDSDEDIHTAVERRLTEIVGDVGGKLHTGRSRND
;
A
#
# COMPACT_ATOMS: atom_id res chain seq x y z
N MET A 1 5.40 -1.09 11.34
CA MET A 1 6.81 -0.89 10.88
C MET A 1 6.73 0.00 9.66
N THR A 2 7.56 1.04 9.60
CA THR A 2 7.65 1.90 8.42
C THR A 2 8.28 1.11 7.26
N LEU A 3 7.86 1.40 6.04
CA LEU A 3 8.17 0.57 4.87
C LEU A 3 9.70 0.39 4.70
N TRP A 4 10.49 1.40 5.04
CA TRP A 4 11.95 1.41 4.86
C TRP A 4 12.72 1.43 6.20
N GLY A 5 12.02 1.22 7.32
CA GLY A 5 12.57 1.30 8.68
C GLY A 5 13.46 0.12 9.09
N GLY A 6 13.48 -0.98 8.32
CA GLY A 6 14.12 -2.24 8.72
C GLY A 6 15.63 -2.18 8.97
N ARG A 7 16.32 -1.10 8.56
CA ARG A 7 17.76 -0.89 8.75
C ARG A 7 18.10 0.08 9.90
N PHE A 8 17.11 0.75 10.47
CA PHE A 8 17.33 1.75 11.52
C PHE A 8 17.08 1.16 12.91
N SER A 9 17.89 1.58 13.90
CA SER A 9 17.78 1.15 15.30
C SER A 9 16.98 2.12 16.18
N GLN A 10 16.61 3.28 15.64
CA GLN A 10 15.85 4.32 16.31
C GLN A 10 14.72 4.82 15.40
N PRO A 11 13.62 5.35 15.97
CA PRO A 11 12.57 6.00 15.20
C PRO A 11 13.09 7.22 14.42
N THR A 12 12.45 7.54 13.30
CA THR A 12 12.69 8.76 12.55
C THR A 12 12.30 9.97 13.39
N ASP A 13 13.15 10.99 13.39
CA ASP A 13 12.87 12.28 14.05
C ASP A 13 11.61 12.95 13.47
N GLU A 14 10.83 13.63 14.30
CA GLU A 14 9.57 14.27 13.89
C GLU A 14 9.78 15.36 12.82
N ASP A 15 10.86 16.14 12.91
CA ASP A 15 11.15 17.18 11.93
C ASP A 15 11.51 16.57 10.57
N LEU A 16 12.21 15.43 10.57
CA LEU A 16 12.53 14.70 9.35
C LEU A 16 11.28 14.09 8.72
N ARG A 17 10.36 13.55 9.52
CA ARG A 17 9.07 13.07 9.03
C ARG A 17 8.25 14.18 8.40
N ALA A 18 8.12 15.31 9.08
CA ALA A 18 7.39 16.47 8.56
C ALA A 18 7.97 17.00 7.23
N LEU A 19 9.28 16.87 7.04
CA LEU A 19 9.95 17.23 5.78
C LEU A 19 9.75 16.19 4.66
N ASN A 20 9.68 14.90 5.00
CA ASN A 20 9.75 13.80 4.04
C ASN A 20 8.38 13.23 3.63
N ASP A 21 7.40 13.23 4.54
CA ASP A 21 6.09 12.60 4.33
C ASP A 21 5.33 13.33 3.21
N SER A 22 4.94 12.59 2.17
CA SER A 22 4.22 13.13 1.02
C SER A 22 2.69 13.01 1.12
N LEU A 23 2.20 12.27 2.13
CA LEU A 23 0.78 12.04 2.37
C LEU A 23 -0.10 13.30 2.31
N PRO A 24 0.31 14.47 2.86
CA PRO A 24 -0.52 15.67 2.83
C PRO A 24 -0.98 16.09 1.43
N PHE A 25 -0.21 15.78 0.38
CA PHE A 25 -0.53 16.14 -1.00
C PHE A 25 -0.74 14.95 -1.94
N ASP A 26 -0.08 13.81 -1.72
CA ASP A 26 -0.19 12.66 -2.62
C ASP A 26 -1.46 11.82 -2.41
N LYS A 27 -2.15 11.96 -1.27
CA LYS A 27 -3.40 11.24 -0.96
C LYS A 27 -4.47 11.34 -2.05
N ARG A 28 -4.42 12.40 -2.86
CA ARG A 28 -5.25 12.59 -4.06
C ARG A 28 -5.08 11.50 -5.12
N MET A 29 -4.02 10.70 -5.03
CA MET A 29 -3.62 9.66 -5.99
C MET A 29 -4.13 8.26 -5.61
N TYR A 30 -4.93 8.12 -4.54
CA TYR A 30 -5.38 6.83 -4.02
C TYR A 30 -5.99 5.93 -5.12
N ALA A 31 -6.86 6.50 -5.97
CA ALA A 31 -7.54 5.75 -7.01
C ALA A 31 -6.59 5.27 -8.13
N GLN A 32 -5.50 6.01 -8.37
CA GLN A 32 -4.47 5.63 -9.34
C GLN A 32 -3.57 4.52 -8.76
N ASP A 33 -3.11 4.69 -7.52
CA ASP A 33 -2.28 3.69 -6.84
C ASP A 33 -3.00 2.34 -6.72
N ILE A 34 -4.27 2.34 -6.29
CA ILE A 34 -5.07 1.13 -6.13
C ILE A 34 -5.27 0.41 -7.47
N ARG A 35 -5.64 1.14 -8.53
CA ARG A 35 -5.81 0.55 -9.87
C ARG A 35 -4.52 -0.03 -10.42
N GLY A 36 -3.40 0.69 -10.25
CA GLY A 36 -2.07 0.18 -10.62
C GLY A 36 -1.70 -1.08 -9.84
N SER A 37 -2.04 -1.12 -8.56
CA SER A 37 -1.83 -2.28 -7.69
C SER A 37 -2.68 -3.49 -8.08
N MET A 38 -3.95 -3.30 -8.48
CA MET A 38 -4.77 -4.40 -9.01
C MET A 38 -4.18 -4.98 -10.31
N ALA A 39 -3.74 -4.12 -11.22
CA ALA A 39 -3.09 -4.55 -12.45
C ALA A 39 -1.77 -5.29 -12.17
N TYR A 40 -1.00 -4.80 -11.20
CA TYR A 40 0.26 -5.43 -10.81
C TYR A 40 0.03 -6.80 -10.15
N ALA A 41 -0.98 -6.94 -9.29
CA ALA A 41 -1.37 -8.22 -8.69
C ALA A 41 -1.65 -9.29 -9.77
N GLN A 42 -2.38 -8.93 -10.83
CA GLN A 42 -2.60 -9.82 -11.96
C GLN A 42 -1.30 -10.16 -12.68
N ALA A 43 -0.46 -9.16 -12.97
CA ALA A 43 0.80 -9.36 -13.69
C ALA A 43 1.75 -10.32 -12.95
N ILE A 44 1.88 -10.19 -11.63
CA ILE A 44 2.75 -11.08 -10.84
C ILE A 44 2.16 -12.48 -10.66
N ALA A 45 0.84 -12.65 -10.72
CA ALA A 45 0.19 -13.95 -10.76
C ALA A 45 0.44 -14.68 -12.08
N ASP A 46 0.38 -13.95 -13.21
CA ASP A 46 0.59 -14.51 -14.54
C ASP A 46 2.00 -15.07 -14.74
N VAL A 47 3.00 -14.51 -14.04
CA VAL A 47 4.38 -15.02 -14.02
C VAL A 47 4.67 -15.98 -12.85
N GLY A 48 3.65 -16.33 -12.05
CA GLY A 48 3.74 -17.35 -10.99
C GLY A 48 4.46 -16.92 -9.71
N VAL A 49 4.58 -15.61 -9.45
CA VAL A 49 5.13 -15.10 -8.17
C VAL A 49 4.14 -15.28 -7.01
N ILE A 50 2.84 -15.15 -7.31
CA ILE A 50 1.72 -15.48 -6.41
C ILE A 50 0.74 -16.40 -7.15
N THR A 51 -0.14 -17.08 -6.40
CA THR A 51 -1.21 -17.86 -7.04
C THR A 51 -2.33 -16.97 -7.57
N GLN A 52 -3.15 -17.48 -8.49
CA GLN A 52 -4.34 -16.74 -8.95
C GLN A 52 -5.35 -16.49 -7.81
N GLU A 53 -5.44 -17.42 -6.85
CA GLU A 53 -6.30 -17.26 -5.66
C GLU A 53 -5.79 -16.14 -4.74
N GLU A 54 -4.48 -16.02 -4.57
CA GLU A 54 -3.85 -14.92 -3.84
C GLU A 54 -4.08 -13.58 -4.55
N ALA A 55 -3.96 -13.55 -5.88
CA ALA A 55 -4.23 -12.36 -6.69
C ALA A 55 -5.68 -11.90 -6.57
N GLU A 56 -6.65 -12.81 -6.68
CA GLU A 56 -8.07 -12.51 -6.46
C GLU A 56 -8.34 -11.95 -5.06
N THR A 57 -7.68 -12.52 -4.05
CA THR A 57 -7.79 -12.07 -2.66
C THR A 57 -7.27 -10.64 -2.51
N ILE A 58 -6.10 -10.34 -3.08
CA ILE A 58 -5.51 -9.00 -3.09
C ILE A 58 -6.42 -8.01 -3.83
N ILE A 59 -6.92 -8.37 -5.02
CA ILE A 59 -7.77 -7.49 -5.83
C ILE A 59 -9.07 -7.15 -5.08
N LYS A 60 -9.76 -8.15 -4.50
CA LYS A 60 -10.96 -7.91 -3.68
C LYS A 60 -10.66 -7.03 -2.46
N GLY A 61 -9.51 -7.23 -1.82
CA GLY A 61 -9.05 -6.35 -0.73
C GLY A 61 -8.86 -4.91 -1.20
N LEU A 62 -8.21 -4.70 -2.34
CA LEU A 62 -8.00 -3.39 -2.96
C LEU A 62 -9.32 -2.72 -3.39
N GLU A 63 -10.31 -3.48 -3.87
CA GLU A 63 -11.65 -2.97 -4.17
C GLU A 63 -12.33 -2.45 -2.90
N GLN A 64 -12.19 -3.15 -1.78
CA GLN A 64 -12.69 -2.67 -0.50
C GLN A 64 -11.96 -1.40 -0.05
N VAL A 65 -10.64 -1.31 -0.18
CA VAL A 65 -9.89 -0.09 0.13
C VAL A 65 -10.37 1.09 -0.72
N LEU A 66 -10.59 0.87 -2.02
CA LEU A 66 -11.12 1.90 -2.92
C LEU A 66 -12.49 2.39 -2.47
N TYR A 67 -13.39 1.46 -2.12
CA TYR A 67 -14.71 1.78 -1.60
C TYR A 67 -14.63 2.60 -0.30
N GLU A 68 -13.71 2.28 0.61
CA GLU A 68 -13.50 3.05 1.84
C GLU A 68 -13.05 4.49 1.55
N PHE A 69 -12.18 4.71 0.56
CA PHE A 69 -11.79 6.05 0.13
C PHE A 69 -12.97 6.82 -0.50
N ASP A 70 -13.68 6.20 -1.45
CA ASP A 70 -14.75 6.86 -2.21
C ASP A 70 -15.93 7.27 -1.32
N ASN A 71 -16.15 6.56 -0.21
CA ASN A 71 -17.19 6.89 0.76
C ASN A 71 -16.70 7.74 1.94
N GLY A 72 -15.43 8.16 1.95
CA GLY A 72 -14.84 8.95 3.03
C GLY A 72 -14.72 8.18 4.36
N ALA A 73 -14.71 6.84 4.31
CA ALA A 73 -14.59 5.97 5.47
C ALA A 73 -13.14 5.55 5.77
N PHE A 74 -12.21 5.77 4.83
CA PHE A 74 -10.79 5.47 5.04
C PHE A 74 -10.20 6.33 6.16
N VAL A 75 -9.51 5.68 7.11
CA VAL A 75 -8.83 6.35 8.22
C VAL A 75 -7.31 6.25 8.03
N PHE A 76 -6.70 7.41 7.82
CA PHE A 76 -5.24 7.55 7.84
C PHE A 76 -4.70 7.40 9.27
N THR A 77 -3.48 6.88 9.39
CA THR A 77 -2.78 6.77 10.66
C THR A 77 -1.47 7.56 10.64
N ASP A 78 -0.92 7.83 11.81
CA ASP A 78 0.37 8.52 11.94
C ASP A 78 1.54 7.70 11.37
N SER A 79 1.34 6.44 10.99
CA SER A 79 2.34 5.61 10.32
C SER A 79 2.30 5.68 8.81
N ASP A 80 1.30 6.35 8.23
CA ASP A 80 1.16 6.51 6.79
C ASP A 80 2.06 7.68 6.33
N GLU A 81 3.19 7.35 5.70
CA GLU A 81 4.19 8.33 5.22
C GLU A 81 3.75 8.95 3.88
N ASP A 82 3.12 8.13 3.04
CA ASP A 82 2.63 8.44 1.71
C ASP A 82 1.34 7.66 1.40
N ILE A 83 0.64 8.00 0.32
CA ILE A 83 -0.60 7.29 -0.05
C ILE A 83 -0.40 5.78 -0.21
N HIS A 84 0.79 5.38 -0.64
CA HIS A 84 1.04 4.00 -0.97
C HIS A 84 1.23 3.13 0.27
N THR A 85 1.92 3.66 1.30
CA THR A 85 2.00 3.04 2.63
C THR A 85 0.63 2.91 3.26
N ALA A 86 -0.25 3.91 3.09
CA ALA A 86 -1.65 3.86 3.53
C ALA A 86 -2.43 2.71 2.86
N VAL A 87 -2.34 2.60 1.54
CA VAL A 87 -3.01 1.54 0.78
C VAL A 87 -2.47 0.16 1.16
N GLU A 88 -1.14 0.01 1.27
CA GLU A 88 -0.50 -1.26 1.62
C GLU A 88 -0.83 -1.71 3.05
N ARG A 89 -0.79 -0.79 4.02
CA ARG A 89 -1.22 -1.04 5.40
C ARG A 89 -2.66 -1.53 5.41
N ARG A 90 -3.56 -0.75 4.78
CA ARG A 90 -4.99 -1.08 4.83
C ARG A 90 -5.30 -2.39 4.12
N LEU A 91 -4.66 -2.67 2.99
CA LEU A 91 -4.76 -3.95 2.32
C LEU A 91 -4.35 -5.09 3.25
N THR A 92 -3.20 -4.98 3.90
CA THR A 92 -2.68 -5.99 4.83
C THR A 92 -3.62 -6.21 6.02
N GLU A 93 -4.28 -5.17 6.53
CA GLU A 93 -5.31 -5.30 7.57
C GLU A 93 -6.55 -6.08 7.10
N ILE A 94 -6.88 -6.01 5.81
CA ILE A 94 -8.05 -6.69 5.23
C ILE A 94 -7.73 -8.15 4.87
N VAL A 95 -6.59 -8.40 4.22
CA VAL A 95 -6.28 -9.71 3.64
C VAL A 95 -5.18 -10.48 4.37
N GLY A 96 -4.54 -9.88 5.37
CA GLY A 96 -3.41 -10.47 6.10
C GLY A 96 -2.12 -10.49 5.28
N ASP A 97 -1.23 -11.43 5.62
CA ASP A 97 0.14 -11.51 5.10
C ASP A 97 0.24 -11.60 3.57
N VAL A 98 -0.81 -12.07 2.88
CA VAL A 98 -0.84 -12.10 1.41
C VAL A 98 -0.73 -10.70 0.80
N GLY A 99 -1.20 -9.66 1.49
CA GLY A 99 -1.09 -8.27 1.06
C GLY A 99 0.36 -7.81 0.91
N GLY A 100 1.26 -8.28 1.77
CA GLY A 100 2.69 -7.97 1.72
C GLY A 100 3.41 -8.55 0.48
N LYS A 101 2.81 -9.54 -0.20
CA LYS A 101 3.40 -10.12 -1.43
C LYS A 101 3.27 -9.21 -2.65
N LEU A 102 2.30 -8.29 -2.65
CA LEU A 102 1.99 -7.39 -3.77
C LEU A 102 3.19 -6.54 -4.21
N HIS A 103 4.11 -6.25 -3.30
CA HIS A 103 5.29 -5.43 -3.58
C HIS A 103 6.47 -6.19 -4.19
N THR A 104 6.35 -7.51 -4.38
CA THR A 104 7.41 -8.32 -4.98
C THR A 104 7.71 -7.86 -6.40
N GLY A 105 8.94 -7.39 -6.64
CA GLY A 105 9.39 -6.96 -7.97
C GLY A 105 9.00 -5.53 -8.37
N ARG A 106 8.41 -4.72 -7.46
CA ARG A 106 7.95 -3.35 -7.74
C ARG A 106 8.63 -2.33 -6.84
N SER A 107 9.05 -1.19 -7.42
CA SER A 107 9.53 -0.02 -6.68
C SER A 107 8.47 1.09 -6.64
N ARG A 108 8.59 2.01 -5.68
CA ARG A 108 7.83 3.28 -5.68
C ARG A 108 8.27 4.23 -6.82
N ASN A 109 9.43 3.98 -7.42
CA ASN A 109 9.96 4.76 -8.53
C ASN A 109 9.31 4.41 -9.88
N ASP A 110 8.77 3.19 -10.01
CA ASP A 110 8.17 2.66 -11.25
C ASP A 110 6.76 3.23 -11.46
#